data_AF-A0A927FMB6-F1
#
_entry.id   AF-A0A927FMB6-F1
#
_cell.length_a   1.000
_cell.length_b   1.000
_cell.length_c   1.000
_cell.angle_alpha   90.00
_cell.angle_beta   90.00
_cell.angle_gamma   90.00
#
_symmetry.space_group_name_H-M   'P 1'
#
loop_
_entity.id
_entity.type
_entity.pdbx_description
1 polymer ?
#
loop_
_entity_poly.entity_id
_entity_poly.type
_entity_poly.pdbx_seq_one_letter_code
_entity_poly.pdbx_strand_id
1 'polypeptide(L)'
;MERILSVAACAAMLVLTATACASSSGDAASSASSATVSATSSESPSNDISISPDDLESAVAEQNAAPKCEDVWVDGSQIDADYTMCASDDGNYELLSAFDCEDDTKLASHDANQTWAVIPGPVHAADGEIAADKAYGKAFDACKPS
;
A
#
# COMPACT_ATOMS: atom_id res chain seq x y z
N MET A 1 23.01 35.54 6.95
CA MET A 1 23.26 34.18 7.48
C MET A 1 23.61 33.32 6.29
N GLU A 2 24.91 33.17 6.04
CA GLU A 2 25.48 32.48 4.89
C GLU A 2 25.70 31.01 5.25
N ARG A 3 25.15 30.09 4.46
CA ARG A 3 25.58 28.68 4.40
C ARG A 3 25.59 28.20 2.96
N ILE A 4 26.68 28.58 2.28
CA ILE A 4 27.61 27.75 1.52
C ILE A 4 26.98 26.55 0.77
N LEU A 5 26.87 26.74 -0.55
CA LEU A 5 26.66 25.71 -1.57
C LEU A 5 27.81 24.70 -1.59
N SER A 6 27.51 23.41 -1.47
CA SER A 6 28.44 22.32 -1.80
C SER A 6 28.05 21.71 -3.15
N VAL A 7 28.91 21.97 -4.14
CA VAL A 7 28.93 21.38 -5.47
C VAL A 7 29.93 20.22 -5.45
N ALA A 8 29.50 18.99 -5.77
CA ALA A 8 30.39 17.90 -6.18
C ALA A 8 29.57 16.84 -6.94
N ALA A 9 29.46 16.96 -8.26
CA ALA A 9 30.29 16.26 -9.23
C ALA A 9 29.82 14.80 -9.49
N CYS A 10 28.73 14.69 -10.26
CA CYS A 10 28.37 13.48 -10.99
C CYS A 10 29.40 13.22 -12.10
N ALA A 11 30.11 12.10 -12.03
CA ALA A 11 30.80 11.50 -13.17
C ALA A 11 30.17 10.14 -13.44
N ALA A 12 29.14 10.16 -14.27
CA ALA A 12 28.48 8.99 -14.81
C ALA A 12 29.30 8.39 -15.96
N MET A 13 29.62 7.10 -15.89
CA MET A 13 29.83 6.28 -17.08
C MET A 13 29.49 4.84 -16.75
N LEU A 14 28.39 4.35 -17.32
CA LEU A 14 28.33 2.95 -17.75
C LEU A 14 27.38 2.80 -18.92
N VAL A 15 28.00 2.68 -20.09
CA VAL A 15 27.43 2.15 -21.33
C VAL A 15 26.90 0.75 -21.05
N LEU A 16 25.68 0.39 -21.47
CA LEU A 16 25.39 -1.01 -21.83
C LEU A 16 24.20 -1.13 -22.81
N THR A 17 24.56 -1.68 -23.96
CA THR A 17 23.83 -2.37 -25.02
C THR A 17 22.40 -2.83 -24.76
N ALA A 18 21.49 -2.44 -25.65
CA ALA A 18 20.14 -2.99 -25.79
C ALA A 18 20.16 -4.40 -26.40
N THR A 19 19.37 -5.33 -25.85
CA THR A 19 19.14 -6.66 -26.43
C THR A 19 17.67 -7.06 -26.27
N ALA A 20 17.08 -7.42 -27.43
CA ALA A 20 15.94 -8.30 -27.70
C ALA A 20 14.57 -7.99 -27.05
N CYS A 21 13.64 -7.51 -27.89
CA CYS A 21 12.20 -7.68 -27.75
C CYS A 21 11.77 -8.89 -28.61
N ALA A 22 11.10 -9.87 -28.01
CA ALA A 22 10.47 -10.98 -28.73
C ALA A 22 9.13 -11.37 -28.08
N SER A 23 8.06 -10.87 -28.71
CA SER A 23 6.88 -11.58 -29.20
C SER A 23 5.90 -12.35 -28.29
N SER A 24 4.63 -12.19 -28.67
CA SER A 24 3.54 -13.21 -28.79
C SER A 24 2.47 -13.14 -27.69
N SER A 25 1.25 -12.61 -27.92
CA SER A 25 0.13 -13.02 -28.82
C SER A 25 -0.66 -14.25 -28.35
N GLY A 26 -1.99 -14.06 -28.20
CA GLY A 26 -3.03 -15.11 -28.14
C GLY A 26 -3.98 -14.89 -26.95
N ASP A 27 -5.16 -14.28 -27.12
CA ASP A 27 -6.43 -14.83 -27.64
C ASP A 27 -6.98 -16.01 -26.82
N ALA A 28 -8.09 -15.79 -26.10
CA ALA A 28 -9.20 -16.75 -26.03
C ALA A 28 -10.46 -16.12 -25.43
N ALA A 29 -11.55 -16.29 -26.17
CA ALA A 29 -12.85 -15.70 -25.98
C ALA A 29 -13.82 -16.57 -25.15
N SER A 30 -14.86 -15.91 -24.65
CA SER A 30 -16.24 -16.38 -24.50
C SER A 30 -16.53 -17.56 -23.55
N SER A 31 -17.43 -17.34 -22.59
CA SER A 31 -18.85 -17.68 -22.77
C SER A 31 -19.68 -17.43 -21.49
N ALA A 32 -20.86 -16.87 -21.71
CA ALA A 32 -21.90 -16.64 -20.74
C ALA A 32 -22.48 -17.94 -20.16
N SER A 33 -22.98 -17.88 -18.92
CA SER A 33 -24.06 -18.74 -18.46
C SER A 33 -24.87 -18.00 -17.40
N SER A 34 -26.09 -17.62 -17.78
CA SER A 34 -27.13 -17.13 -16.90
C SER A 34 -27.61 -18.27 -15.99
N ALA A 35 -27.71 -18.00 -14.69
CA ALA A 35 -28.51 -18.81 -13.77
C ALA A 35 -29.43 -17.87 -12.99
N THR A 36 -30.71 -17.92 -13.35
CA THR A 36 -31.83 -17.34 -12.61
C THR A 36 -32.11 -18.23 -11.40
N VAL A 37 -32.07 -17.70 -10.18
CA VAL A 37 -32.66 -18.35 -9.01
C VAL A 37 -33.53 -17.36 -8.24
N SER A 38 -34.75 -17.82 -7.99
CA SER A 38 -35.86 -17.09 -7.40
C SER A 38 -35.67 -16.80 -5.92
N ALA A 39 -36.33 -15.71 -5.52
CA ALA A 39 -36.50 -15.20 -4.17
C ALA A 39 -36.78 -16.25 -3.10
N THR A 40 -36.18 -16.04 -1.92
CA THR A 40 -36.72 -16.49 -0.64
C THR A 40 -36.64 -15.34 0.37
N SER A 41 -37.60 -15.38 1.27
CA SER A 41 -38.22 -14.27 1.98
C SER A 41 -37.35 -13.54 3.01
N SER A 42 -37.75 -12.30 3.25
CA SER A 42 -37.46 -11.49 4.43
C SER A 42 -37.60 -12.28 5.73
N GLU A 43 -36.50 -12.34 6.48
CA GLU A 43 -36.53 -12.37 7.94
C GLU A 43 -35.55 -11.29 8.41
N SER A 44 -36.10 -10.21 8.96
CA SER A 44 -35.32 -9.21 9.71
C SER A 44 -35.14 -9.72 11.13
N PRO A 45 -33.95 -10.15 11.56
CA PRO A 45 -33.66 -10.16 12.98
C PRO A 45 -33.45 -8.70 13.40
N SER A 46 -34.44 -8.13 14.10
CA SER A 46 -34.17 -7.03 15.02
C SER A 46 -33.30 -7.58 16.14
N ASN A 47 -32.00 -7.65 15.89
CA ASN A 47 -31.04 -7.76 16.98
C ASN A 47 -31.07 -6.42 17.70
N ASP A 48 -31.79 -6.39 18.81
CA ASP A 48 -31.60 -5.40 19.87
C ASP A 48 -30.17 -5.60 20.37
N ILE A 49 -29.21 -4.94 19.70
CA ILE A 49 -27.83 -4.91 20.14
C ILE A 49 -27.86 -4.07 21.42
N SER A 50 -27.94 -4.75 22.55
CA SER A 50 -27.63 -4.18 23.84
C SER A 50 -26.12 -3.92 23.83
N ILE A 51 -25.74 -2.77 23.26
CA ILE A 51 -24.37 -2.25 23.32
C ILE A 51 -24.12 -1.99 24.80
N SER A 52 -23.35 -2.87 25.44
CA SER A 52 -22.92 -2.62 26.80
C SER A 52 -21.97 -1.42 26.77
N PRO A 53 -21.98 -0.53 27.77
CA PRO A 53 -21.06 0.60 27.82
C PRO A 53 -19.57 0.18 27.71
N ASP A 54 -19.23 -1.06 28.10
CA ASP A 54 -17.91 -1.67 27.91
C ASP A 54 -17.51 -1.92 26.43
N ASP A 55 -18.46 -2.16 25.53
CA ASP A 55 -18.18 -2.34 24.08
C ASP A 55 -17.81 -1.00 23.42
N LEU A 56 -18.36 0.11 23.93
CA LEU A 56 -17.97 1.45 23.51
C LEU A 56 -16.58 1.81 24.05
N GLU A 57 -16.23 1.38 25.26
CA GLU A 57 -14.92 1.65 25.85
C GLU A 57 -13.79 0.87 25.13
N SER A 58 -14.05 -0.36 24.67
CA SER A 58 -13.11 -1.13 23.84
C SER A 58 -12.90 -0.52 22.44
N ALA A 59 -13.97 -0.07 21.78
CA ALA A 59 -13.85 0.57 20.46
C ALA A 59 -13.12 1.93 20.51
N VAL A 60 -13.26 2.67 21.62
CA VAL A 60 -12.54 3.94 21.86
C VAL A 60 -11.11 3.69 22.34
N ALA A 61 -10.83 2.55 22.98
CA ALA A 61 -9.47 2.10 23.28
C ALA A 61 -8.70 1.65 22.03
N GLU A 62 -9.36 1.01 21.06
CA GLU A 62 -8.78 0.71 19.74
C GLU A 62 -8.42 1.98 18.95
N GLN A 63 -9.20 3.06 19.10
CA GLN A 63 -8.85 4.39 18.54
C GLN A 63 -7.56 4.98 19.11
N ASN A 64 -7.09 4.46 20.25
CA ASN A 64 -5.78 4.80 20.81
C ASN A 64 -4.68 3.76 20.52
N ALA A 65 -5.01 2.64 19.87
CA ALA A 65 -4.05 1.56 19.63
C ALA A 65 -3.33 1.67 18.28
N ALA A 66 -4.00 2.19 17.24
CA ALA A 66 -3.36 2.39 15.95
C ALA A 66 -2.42 3.62 15.99
N PRO A 67 -1.19 3.52 15.48
CA PRO A 67 -0.31 4.68 15.37
C PRO A 67 -0.87 5.69 14.36
N LYS A 68 -0.50 6.97 14.51
CA LYS A 68 -0.83 7.98 13.51
C LYS A 68 -0.11 7.68 12.19
N CYS A 69 -0.80 7.87 11.07
CA CYS A 69 -0.21 7.63 9.75
C CYS A 69 1.03 8.51 9.50
N GLU A 70 1.01 9.77 9.97
CA GLU A 70 2.14 10.71 9.89
C GLU A 70 3.37 10.26 10.71
N ASP A 71 3.20 9.42 11.74
CA ASP A 71 4.30 8.92 12.56
C ASP A 71 4.92 7.64 11.95
N VAL A 72 4.12 6.86 11.23
CA VAL A 72 4.56 5.60 10.59
C VAL A 72 5.22 5.88 9.23
N TRP A 73 4.58 6.69 8.40
CA TRP A 73 4.99 6.93 7.01
C TRP A 73 6.02 8.06 6.89
N VAL A 74 7.08 7.99 7.69
CA VAL A 74 8.20 8.94 7.68
C VAL A 74 9.40 8.29 6.98
N ASP A 75 10.06 9.03 6.07
CA ASP A 75 11.25 8.53 5.38
C ASP A 75 12.29 7.94 6.35
N GLY A 76 12.71 6.71 6.06
CA GLY A 76 13.67 5.95 6.86
C GLY A 76 13.08 5.23 8.08
N SER A 77 11.83 5.48 8.47
CA SER A 77 11.15 4.71 9.53
C SER A 77 10.97 3.25 9.12
N GLN A 78 11.05 2.35 10.09
CA GLN A 78 10.80 0.93 9.87
C GLN A 78 9.32 0.59 10.05
N ILE A 79 8.78 -0.19 9.12
CA ILE A 79 7.47 -0.80 9.23
C ILE A 79 7.65 -2.30 9.47
N ASP A 80 7.07 -2.76 10.58
CA ASP A 80 7.08 -4.17 10.97
C ASP A 80 6.16 -5.02 10.07
N ALA A 81 6.40 -6.34 10.05
CA ALA A 81 5.72 -7.26 9.16
C ALA A 81 4.20 -7.39 9.43
N ASP A 82 3.77 -7.10 10.66
CA ASP A 82 2.39 -7.17 11.13
C ASP A 82 1.63 -5.83 11.01
N TYR A 83 2.23 -4.82 10.37
CA TYR A 83 1.55 -3.55 10.12
C TYR A 83 0.34 -3.72 9.19
N THR A 84 -0.80 -3.19 9.63
CA THR A 84 -2.09 -3.39 8.94
C THR A 84 -2.91 -2.11 8.75
N MET A 85 -2.75 -1.13 9.64
CA MET A 85 -3.50 0.13 9.58
C MET A 85 -2.82 1.22 10.40
N CYS A 86 -3.18 2.47 10.11
CA CYS A 86 -2.86 3.64 10.92
C CYS A 86 -4.10 4.54 11.04
N ALA A 87 -4.04 5.51 11.96
CA ALA A 87 -5.06 6.54 12.13
C ALA A 87 -4.64 7.85 11.45
N SER A 88 -5.52 8.40 10.62
CA SER A 88 -5.42 9.75 10.06
C SER A 88 -5.67 10.81 11.14
N ASP A 89 -5.31 12.07 10.87
CA ASP A 89 -5.45 13.17 11.85
C ASP A 89 -6.90 13.50 12.21
N ASP A 90 -7.85 13.17 11.34
CA ASP A 90 -9.28 13.30 11.58
C ASP A 90 -9.89 12.10 12.34
N GLY A 91 -9.06 11.15 12.78
CA GLY A 91 -9.45 9.99 13.58
C GLY A 91 -10.06 8.85 12.76
N ASN A 92 -10.01 8.95 11.42
CA ASN A 92 -10.35 7.85 10.53
C ASN A 92 -9.20 6.84 10.45
N TYR A 93 -9.52 5.55 10.26
CA TYR A 93 -8.51 4.53 10.07
C TYR A 93 -8.24 4.31 8.59
N GLU A 94 -6.96 4.29 8.23
CA GLU A 94 -6.46 3.93 6.92
C GLU A 94 -5.91 2.51 6.98
N LEU A 95 -6.61 1.59 6.30
CA LEU A 95 -6.13 0.23 6.07
C LEU A 95 -4.96 0.26 5.09
N LEU A 96 -3.96 -0.57 5.35
CA LEU A 96 -2.83 -0.76 4.45
C LEU A 96 -3.32 -1.23 3.07
N SER A 97 -3.19 -0.36 2.07
CA SER A 97 -3.33 -0.73 0.67
C SER A 97 -1.97 -1.16 0.13
N ALA A 98 -1.84 -2.44 -0.23
CA ALA A 98 -0.58 -3.02 -0.66
C ALA A 98 -0.75 -4.04 -1.79
N PHE A 99 0.31 -4.24 -2.55
CA PHE A 99 0.50 -5.37 -3.46
C PHE A 99 1.26 -6.47 -2.75
N ASP A 100 0.71 -7.69 -2.75
CA ASP A 100 1.42 -8.86 -2.25
C ASP A 100 2.50 -9.28 -3.24
N CYS A 101 3.72 -9.52 -2.73
CA CYS A 101 4.88 -9.97 -3.49
C CYS A 101 5.02 -11.50 -3.37
N GLU A 102 5.81 -12.14 -4.25
CA GLU A 102 5.99 -13.62 -4.23
C GLU A 102 6.73 -14.14 -2.98
N ASP A 103 7.46 -13.28 -2.27
CA ASP A 103 8.27 -13.61 -1.10
C ASP A 103 7.58 -13.31 0.24
N ASP A 104 6.23 -13.28 0.23
CA ASP A 104 5.37 -12.93 1.38
C ASP A 104 5.56 -11.48 1.90
N THR A 105 6.33 -10.63 1.20
CA THR A 105 6.40 -9.20 1.48
C THR A 105 5.24 -8.44 0.83
N LYS A 106 5.04 -7.19 1.24
CA LYS A 106 3.97 -6.32 0.73
C LYS A 106 4.53 -4.98 0.27
N LEU A 107 4.26 -4.58 -0.96
CA LEU A 107 4.58 -3.24 -1.44
C LEU A 107 3.41 -2.30 -1.20
N ALA A 108 3.59 -1.29 -0.38
CA ALA A 108 2.57 -0.31 -0.03
C ALA A 108 3.01 1.12 -0.35
N SER A 109 2.03 2.00 -0.54
CA SER A 109 2.22 3.43 -0.81
C SER A 109 1.25 4.26 0.00
N HIS A 110 1.67 5.45 0.42
CA HIS A 110 0.89 6.36 1.27
C HIS A 110 1.07 7.83 0.86
N ASP A 111 0.13 8.67 1.33
CA ASP A 111 0.04 10.13 1.12
C ASP A 111 0.13 10.53 -0.35
N ALA A 112 -0.95 10.30 -1.10
CA ALA A 112 -1.06 10.65 -2.52
C ALA A 112 0.12 10.18 -3.40
N ASN A 113 0.74 9.05 -3.03
CA ASN A 113 1.93 8.51 -3.68
C ASN A 113 3.18 9.39 -3.51
N GLN A 114 3.46 9.83 -2.28
CA GLN A 114 4.73 10.47 -1.91
C GLN A 114 5.64 9.58 -1.07
N THR A 115 5.08 8.57 -0.41
CA THR A 115 5.85 7.60 0.38
C THR A 115 5.50 6.17 -0.02
N TRP A 116 6.48 5.27 0.09
CA TRP A 116 6.31 3.85 -0.23
C TRP A 116 7.24 2.97 0.61
N ALA A 117 6.87 1.71 0.79
CA ALA A 117 7.68 0.73 1.52
C ALA A 117 7.44 -0.69 0.98
N VAL A 118 8.47 -1.52 1.01
CA VAL A 118 8.33 -2.98 0.99
C VAL A 118 8.32 -3.45 2.43
N ILE A 119 7.22 -4.04 2.87
CA ILE A 119 6.95 -4.41 4.25
C ILE A 119 7.24 -5.91 4.44
N PRO A 120 8.01 -6.30 5.48
CA PRO A 120 8.68 -5.43 6.46
C PRO A 120 9.88 -4.68 5.85
N GLY A 121 10.08 -3.43 6.26
CA GLY A 121 11.18 -2.62 5.74
C GLY A 121 11.06 -1.11 5.95
N PRO A 122 12.07 -0.36 5.48
CA PRO A 122 12.08 1.09 5.62
C PRO A 122 11.08 1.76 4.68
N VAL A 123 10.51 2.87 5.15
CA VAL A 123 9.76 3.82 4.33
C VAL A 123 10.73 4.64 3.50
N HIS A 124 10.33 4.91 2.27
CA HIS A 124 11.02 5.73 1.30
C HIS A 124 10.13 6.89 0.88
N ALA A 125 10.64 8.12 0.98
CA ALA A 125 10.04 9.28 0.35
C ALA A 125 10.46 9.38 -1.13
N ALA A 126 9.50 9.63 -2.00
CA ALA A 126 9.76 9.96 -3.39
C ALA A 126 9.98 11.46 -3.55
N ASP A 127 10.99 11.86 -4.34
CA ASP A 127 11.16 13.24 -4.80
C ASP A 127 10.11 13.57 -5.89
N GLY A 128 8.83 13.62 -5.52
CA GLY A 128 7.69 13.81 -6.41
C GLY A 128 6.71 12.62 -6.42
N GLU A 129 6.15 12.29 -7.57
CA GLU A 129 5.24 11.14 -7.72
C GLU A 129 6.02 9.82 -7.60
N ILE A 130 5.58 8.85 -6.77
CA ILE A 130 6.28 7.54 -6.64
C ILE A 130 6.43 6.82 -7.99
N ALA A 131 5.51 7.05 -8.94
CA ALA A 131 5.54 6.42 -10.25
C ALA A 131 6.79 6.83 -11.07
N ALA A 132 7.40 7.97 -10.75
CA ALA A 132 8.65 8.42 -11.34
C ALA A 132 9.89 7.91 -10.57
N ASP A 133 9.72 7.37 -9.36
CA ASP A 133 10.79 6.81 -8.56
C ASP A 133 11.24 5.45 -9.15
N LYS A 134 12.52 5.38 -9.53
CA LYS A 134 13.11 4.18 -10.13
C LYS A 134 13.21 3.01 -9.14
N ALA A 135 13.37 3.29 -7.85
CA ALA A 135 13.42 2.27 -6.82
C ALA A 135 12.02 1.70 -6.57
N TYR A 136 11.00 2.56 -6.50
CA TYR A 136 9.60 2.12 -6.44
C TYR A 136 9.24 1.24 -7.64
N GLY A 137 9.55 1.66 -8.87
CA GLY A 137 9.25 0.89 -10.07
C GLY A 137 9.87 -0.51 -10.07
N LYS A 138 11.10 -0.65 -9.56
CA LYS A 138 11.77 -1.95 -9.39
C LYS A 138 11.07 -2.83 -8.35
N ALA A 139 10.70 -2.25 -7.21
CA ALA A 139 9.96 -2.97 -6.17
C ALA A 139 8.59 -3.43 -6.71
N PHE A 140 7.90 -2.55 -7.44
CA PHE A 140 6.61 -2.85 -8.07
C PHE A 140 6.71 -3.98 -9.09
N ASP A 141 7.74 -3.98 -9.95
CA ASP A 141 7.95 -5.07 -10.90
C ASP A 141 8.32 -6.40 -10.22
N ALA A 142 9.00 -6.36 -9.06
CA ALA A 142 9.29 -7.55 -8.27
C ALA A 142 8.07 -8.11 -7.53
N CYS A 143 7.07 -7.28 -7.25
CA CYS A 143 5.84 -7.67 -6.53
C CYS A 143 4.67 -8.03 -7.44
N LYS A 144 4.84 -8.04 -8.78
CA LYS A 144 3.78 -8.50 -9.67
C LYS A 144 3.66 -10.02 -9.61
N PRO A 145 2.46 -10.59 -9.34
CA PRO A 145 2.26 -12.02 -9.46
C PRO A 145 2.46 -12.45 -10.92
N SER A 146 3.31 -13.46 -11.11
CA SER A 146 3.65 -14.10 -12.38
C SER A 146 2.44 -14.64 -13.15
#